data_AF-A0A5B9FLZ8-F1
#
_entry.id   AF-A0A5B9FLZ8-F1
#
_cell.length_a   1.000
_cell.length_b   1.000
_cell.length_c   1.000
_cell.angle_alpha   90.00
_cell.angle_beta   90.00
_cell.angle_gamma   90.00
#
_symmetry.space_group_name_H-M   'P 1'
#
loop_
_entity.id
_entity.type
_entity.pdbx_description
1 polymer ?
#
loop_
_entity_poly.entity_id
_entity_poly.type
_entity_poly.pdbx_seq_one_letter_code
_entity_poly.pdbx_strand_id
1 'polypeptide(L)'
;MFVTPAFAQETPAEGQLHTETGVAHDDGHGATVFGPFDTTTFPSQILWLVIAFGVFYMLMQKVIVPRVGGILENRHDRIAQDLDEAARLKSEADAAIETYERELTAAKAKAGQIASAARDASKAKADAERAAIEAELSAKITAAESRIADIKARAFAEVDTIAIDTVGTIVEQLIGAKSTAADIKAAVSGVAKQGA
;
A
#
# COMPACT_ATOMS: atom_id res chain seq x y z
N MET A 1 -20.74 -22.58 96.01
CA MET A 1 -20.70 -22.36 97.46
C MET A 1 -22.09 -21.94 97.90
N PHE A 2 -22.72 -22.79 98.69
CA PHE A 2 -23.88 -22.59 99.60
C PHE A 2 -25.04 -21.74 99.07
N VAL A 3 -26.18 -22.33 98.66
CA VAL A 3 -27.18 -23.05 99.49
C VAL A 3 -27.62 -22.22 100.68
N THR A 4 -28.90 -21.83 100.73
CA THR A 4 -29.79 -21.94 101.93
C THR A 4 -31.19 -21.39 101.62
N PRO A 5 -32.25 -21.83 102.32
CA PRO A 5 -33.20 -22.77 101.73
C PRO A 5 -34.68 -22.41 101.97
N ALA A 6 -35.52 -23.34 101.52
CA ALA A 6 -36.96 -23.45 101.71
C ALA A 6 -37.44 -23.37 103.16
N PHE A 7 -38.69 -22.91 103.34
CA PHE A 7 -39.65 -23.54 104.23
C PHE A 7 -41.03 -23.61 103.56
N ALA A 8 -41.65 -24.77 103.70
CA ALA A 8 -42.87 -25.23 103.06
C ALA A 8 -44.11 -24.95 103.92
N GLN A 9 -45.29 -24.88 103.28
CA GLN A 9 -46.55 -25.33 103.90
C GLN A 9 -47.55 -25.81 102.81
N GLU A 10 -48.26 -26.89 103.16
CA GLU A 10 -49.06 -27.91 102.43
C GLU A 10 -50.32 -27.42 101.65
N THR A 11 -50.60 -27.87 100.40
CA THR A 11 -51.45 -29.03 99.92
C THR A 11 -52.96 -28.67 99.74
N PRO A 12 -53.83 -29.26 98.84
CA PRO A 12 -53.72 -30.04 97.58
C PRO A 12 -54.60 -29.54 96.36
N ALA A 13 -54.41 -30.22 95.22
CA ALA A 13 -55.38 -30.68 94.19
C ALA A 13 -56.22 -29.72 93.28
N GLU A 14 -55.99 -29.94 91.98
CA GLU A 14 -56.95 -30.08 90.86
C GLU A 14 -57.83 -28.91 90.37
N GLY A 15 -57.66 -28.59 89.09
CA GLY A 15 -58.75 -28.77 88.13
C GLY A 15 -59.62 -27.57 87.75
N GLN A 16 -59.62 -27.30 86.44
CA GLN A 16 -60.68 -26.68 85.61
C GLN A 16 -60.73 -25.15 85.44
N LEU A 17 -60.57 -24.81 84.16
CA LEU A 17 -60.75 -23.53 83.48
C LEU A 17 -62.21 -23.41 83.05
N HIS A 18 -62.85 -22.26 83.27
CA HIS A 18 -64.14 -21.89 82.68
C HIS A 18 -64.20 -20.34 82.60
N THR A 19 -64.10 -19.72 81.42
CA THR A 19 -65.12 -19.53 80.35
C THR A 19 -65.91 -18.21 80.51
N GLU A 20 -65.89 -17.44 79.40
CA GLU A 20 -66.91 -16.53 78.82
C GLU A 20 -67.31 -15.22 79.51
N THR A 21 -67.42 -14.18 78.68
CA THR A 21 -68.70 -13.46 78.52
C THR A 21 -68.77 -12.92 77.09
N GLY A 22 -69.76 -13.41 76.33
CA GLY A 22 -70.07 -12.93 74.99
C GLY A 22 -71.07 -11.78 74.98
N VAL A 23 -71.40 -11.34 73.77
CA VAL A 23 -72.71 -10.89 73.27
C VAL A 23 -72.55 -10.61 71.77
N ALA A 24 -73.53 -10.73 70.88
CA ALA A 24 -74.64 -11.65 70.60
C ALA A 24 -75.24 -11.15 69.26
N HIS A 25 -75.90 -12.06 68.53
CA HIS A 25 -76.60 -11.97 67.22
C HIS A 25 -75.78 -12.44 66.00
N ASP A 26 -76.29 -13.33 65.14
CA ASP A 26 -77.59 -14.04 65.07
C ASP A 26 -77.45 -15.23 64.13
N ASP A 27 -78.38 -16.16 64.24
CA ASP A 27 -78.39 -17.52 63.70
C ASP A 27 -78.28 -17.67 62.17
N GLY A 28 -77.47 -18.66 61.73
CA GLY A 28 -77.47 -19.15 60.35
C GLY A 28 -76.40 -20.21 60.10
N HIS A 29 -76.84 -21.46 59.92
CA HIS A 29 -76.05 -22.68 59.69
C HIS A 29 -74.83 -22.55 58.73
N GLY A 30 -73.70 -23.14 59.13
CA GLY A 30 -72.62 -23.51 58.21
C GLY A 30 -71.34 -23.90 58.97
N ALA A 31 -70.82 -25.10 58.72
CA ALA A 31 -69.66 -25.70 59.38
C ALA A 31 -68.49 -24.73 59.58
N THR A 32 -67.76 -24.85 60.70
CA THR A 32 -66.53 -24.11 60.98
C THR A 32 -65.45 -24.47 59.95
N VAL A 33 -65.49 -23.79 58.81
CA VAL A 33 -64.46 -23.82 57.77
C VAL A 33 -63.21 -23.12 58.35
N PHE A 34 -62.04 -23.73 58.14
CA PHE A 34 -60.75 -23.15 58.51
C PHE A 34 -60.69 -21.71 57.95
N GLY A 35 -60.46 -20.69 58.79
CA GLY A 35 -60.65 -19.27 58.41
C GLY A 35 -60.10 -18.84 57.03
N PRO A 36 -58.92 -19.31 56.59
CA PRO A 36 -58.38 -19.07 55.24
C PRO A 36 -59.18 -19.65 54.06
N PHE A 37 -60.09 -20.60 54.28
CA PHE A 37 -60.88 -21.28 53.26
C PHE A 37 -62.37 -20.87 53.27
N ASP A 38 -62.72 -19.81 54.01
CA ASP A 38 -64.07 -19.26 53.98
C ASP A 38 -64.36 -18.57 52.64
N THR A 39 -65.14 -19.28 51.81
CA THR A 39 -65.53 -18.87 50.45
C THR A 39 -66.32 -17.56 50.39
N THR A 40 -66.89 -17.09 51.51
CA THR A 40 -67.61 -15.82 51.57
C THR A 40 -66.69 -14.61 51.38
N THR A 41 -65.40 -14.74 51.70
CA THR A 41 -64.39 -13.67 51.58
C THR A 41 -63.68 -13.64 50.22
N PHE A 42 -63.73 -14.74 49.46
CA PHE A 42 -63.06 -14.87 48.17
C PHE A 42 -63.50 -13.83 47.12
N PRO A 43 -64.78 -13.45 46.99
CA PRO A 43 -65.17 -12.41 46.04
C PRO A 43 -64.49 -11.06 46.29
N SER A 44 -64.33 -10.67 47.56
CA SER A 44 -63.64 -9.43 47.94
C SER A 44 -62.13 -9.51 47.66
N GLN A 45 -61.50 -10.65 47.99
CA GLN A 45 -60.09 -10.88 47.70
C GLN A 45 -59.81 -10.87 46.19
N ILE A 46 -60.67 -11.51 45.39
CA ILE A 46 -60.56 -11.53 43.93
C ILE A 46 -60.78 -10.13 43.36
N LEU A 47 -61.75 -9.36 43.87
CA LEU A 47 -61.97 -7.97 43.44
C LEU A 47 -60.72 -7.12 43.65
N TRP A 48 -60.13 -7.15 44.85
CA TRP A 48 -58.91 -6.41 45.15
C TRP A 48 -57.70 -6.92 44.37
N LEU A 49 -57.59 -8.23 44.15
CA LEU A 49 -56.57 -8.83 43.30
C LEU A 49 -56.66 -8.28 41.87
N VAL A 50 -57.85 -8.26 41.28
CA VAL A 50 -58.07 -7.75 39.92
C VAL A 50 -57.77 -6.25 39.85
N ILE A 51 -58.17 -5.46 40.85
CA ILE A 51 -57.85 -4.03 40.90
C ILE A 51 -56.33 -3.81 41.00
N ALA A 52 -55.65 -4.45 41.95
CA ALA A 52 -54.22 -4.29 42.15
C ALA A 52 -53.41 -4.81 40.95
N PHE A 53 -53.79 -5.97 40.41
CA PHE A 53 -53.17 -6.54 39.22
C PHE A 53 -53.41 -5.67 37.99
N GLY A 54 -54.61 -5.11 37.81
CA GLY A 54 -54.93 -4.21 36.72
C GLY A 54 -54.12 -2.91 36.76
N VAL A 55 -53.97 -2.31 37.94
CA VAL A 55 -53.11 -1.13 38.14
C VAL A 55 -51.64 -1.46 37.86
N PHE A 56 -51.16 -2.59 38.38
CA PHE A 56 -49.79 -3.06 38.13
C PHE A 56 -49.55 -3.35 36.64
N TYR A 57 -50.50 -4.00 35.97
CA TYR A 57 -50.44 -4.27 34.53
C TYR A 57 -50.39 -2.97 33.73
N MET A 58 -51.22 -1.98 34.05
CA MET A 58 -51.20 -0.69 33.38
C MET A 58 -49.85 0.02 33.57
N LEU A 59 -49.26 -0.06 34.76
CA LEU A 59 -47.93 0.47 35.04
C LEU A 59 -46.84 -0.24 34.21
N MET A 60 -46.89 -1.57 34.14
CA MET A 60 -45.96 -2.38 33.35
C MET A 60 -46.05 -2.03 31.87
N GLN A 61 -47.28 -1.97 31.33
CA GLN A 61 -47.55 -1.66 29.93
C GLN A 61 -47.12 -0.23 29.55
N LYS A 62 -47.40 0.77 30.41
CA LYS A 62 -47.13 2.18 30.09
C LYS A 62 -45.72 2.65 30.42
N VAL A 63 -45.01 2.02 31.35
CA VAL A 63 -43.73 2.54 31.85
C VAL A 63 -42.58 1.58 31.58
N ILE A 64 -42.73 0.30 31.91
CA ILE A 64 -41.61 -0.65 31.89
C ILE A 64 -41.36 -1.16 30.47
N VAL A 65 -42.40 -1.64 29.79
CA VAL A 65 -42.33 -2.12 28.40
C VAL A 65 -41.74 -1.06 27.44
N PRO A 66 -42.21 0.20 27.41
CA PRO A 66 -41.65 1.19 26.49
C PRO A 66 -40.19 1.56 26.84
N ARG A 67 -39.80 1.55 28.12
CA ARG A 67 -38.40 1.80 28.51
C ARG A 67 -37.46 0.70 28.03
N VAL A 68 -37.84 -0.56 28.17
CA VAL A 68 -37.04 -1.69 27.68
C VAL A 68 -37.00 -1.70 26.15
N GLY A 69 -38.15 -1.43 25.50
CA GLY A 69 -38.23 -1.29 24.05
C GLY A 69 -37.29 -0.20 23.52
N GLY A 70 -37.27 0.98 24.15
CA GLY A 70 -36.37 2.07 23.75
C GLY A 70 -34.88 1.75 23.88
N ILE A 71 -34.47 0.98 24.89
CA ILE A 71 -33.08 0.53 25.03
C ILE A 71 -32.73 -0.48 23.92
N LEU A 72 -33.64 -1.39 23.61
CA LEU A 72 -33.43 -2.40 22.58
C LEU A 72 -33.33 -1.75 21.20
N GLU A 73 -34.21 -0.79 20.91
CA GLU A 73 -34.19 0.00 19.68
C GLU A 73 -32.89 0.80 19.56
N ASN A 74 -32.49 1.53 20.62
CA ASN A 74 -31.25 2.29 20.59
C ASN A 74 -30.01 1.42 20.30
N ARG A 75 -29.98 0.20 20.85
CA ARG A 75 -28.91 -0.76 20.56
C ARG A 75 -29.00 -1.27 19.13
N HIS A 76 -30.20 -1.57 18.65
CA HIS A 76 -30.41 -1.98 17.26
C HIS A 76 -29.93 -0.90 16.31
N ASP A 77 -30.41 0.34 16.48
CA ASP A 77 -30.04 1.49 15.66
C ASP A 77 -28.55 1.72 15.64
N ARG A 78 -27.91 1.66 16.82
CA ARG A 78 -26.46 1.83 16.92
C ARG A 78 -25.69 0.72 16.20
N ILE A 79 -26.11 -0.53 16.34
CA ILE A 79 -25.47 -1.66 15.64
C ILE A 79 -25.68 -1.54 14.13
N ALA A 80 -26.88 -1.17 13.69
CA ALA A 80 -27.18 -0.95 12.28
C ALA A 80 -26.32 0.19 11.71
N GLN A 81 -26.24 1.32 12.42
CA GLN A 81 -25.39 2.44 12.05
C GLN A 81 -23.91 2.05 12.00
N ASP A 82 -23.40 1.33 13.00
CA ASP A 82 -22.01 0.87 13.03
C ASP A 82 -21.71 -0.11 11.88
N LEU A 83 -22.65 -0.99 11.53
CA LEU A 83 -22.54 -1.91 10.39
C LEU A 83 -22.55 -1.17 9.05
N ASP A 84 -23.45 -0.21 8.88
CA ASP A 84 -23.56 0.60 7.66
C ASP A 84 -22.30 1.44 7.45
N GLU A 85 -21.79 2.06 8.52
CA GLU A 85 -20.55 2.84 8.49
C GLU A 85 -19.35 1.93 8.20
N ALA A 86 -19.27 0.74 8.82
CA ALA A 86 -18.22 -0.23 8.51
C ALA A 86 -18.28 -0.71 7.05
N ALA A 87 -19.48 -0.94 6.51
CA ALA A 87 -19.67 -1.32 5.11
C ALA A 87 -19.26 -0.18 4.15
N ARG A 88 -19.61 1.07 4.47
CA ARG A 88 -19.19 2.26 3.73
C ARG A 88 -17.67 2.41 3.72
N LEU A 89 -17.03 2.36 4.89
CA LEU A 89 -15.58 2.47 5.03
C LEU A 89 -14.85 1.33 4.31
N LYS A 90 -15.39 0.11 4.35
CA LYS A 90 -14.87 -1.01 3.58
C LYS A 90 -14.95 -0.75 2.08
N SER A 91 -16.10 -0.31 1.58
CA SER A 91 -16.26 0.01 0.16
C SER A 91 -15.32 1.12 -0.30
N GLU A 92 -15.10 2.15 0.52
CA GLU A 92 -14.17 3.24 0.23
C GLU A 92 -12.71 2.75 0.23
N ALA A 93 -12.34 1.88 1.17
CA ALA A 93 -11.02 1.26 1.20
C ALA A 93 -10.77 0.37 -0.02
N ASP A 94 -11.73 -0.48 -0.39
CA ASP A 94 -11.64 -1.35 -1.57
C ASP A 94 -11.49 -0.51 -2.86
N ALA A 95 -12.27 0.58 -3.00
CA ALA A 95 -12.16 1.50 -4.14
C ALA A 95 -10.81 2.26 -4.17
N ALA A 96 -10.30 2.66 -3.00
CA ALA A 96 -8.99 3.29 -2.88
C ALA A 96 -7.85 2.32 -3.24
N ILE A 97 -7.94 1.06 -2.81
CA ILE A 97 -6.98 0.01 -3.16
C ILE A 97 -6.98 -0.22 -4.68
N GLU A 98 -8.16 -0.37 -5.30
CA GLU A 98 -8.26 -0.56 -6.75
C GLU A 98 -7.63 0.61 -7.52
N THR A 99 -7.91 1.84 -7.08
CA THR A 99 -7.33 3.05 -7.70
C THR A 99 -5.82 3.08 -7.53
N TYR A 100 -5.31 2.80 -6.33
CA TYR A 100 -3.89 2.75 -6.05
C TYR A 100 -3.16 1.68 -6.86
N GLU A 101 -3.71 0.47 -6.98
CA GLU A 101 -3.15 -0.61 -7.77
C GLU A 101 -3.13 -0.29 -9.27
N ARG A 102 -4.19 0.35 -9.77
CA ARG A 102 -4.28 0.86 -11.15
C ARG A 102 -3.20 1.90 -11.41
N GLU A 103 -3.07 2.88 -10.52
CA GLU A 103 -2.06 3.95 -10.64
C GLU A 103 -0.64 3.38 -10.55
N LEU A 104 -0.37 2.44 -9.65
CA LEU A 104 0.93 1.78 -9.52
C LEU A 104 1.29 1.02 -10.79
N THR A 105 0.33 0.29 -11.36
CA THR A 105 0.53 -0.46 -12.61
C THR A 105 0.78 0.49 -13.78
N ALA A 106 0.01 1.57 -13.90
CA ALA A 106 0.19 2.59 -14.92
C ALA A 106 1.56 3.30 -14.77
N ALA A 107 1.98 3.62 -13.54
CA ALA A 107 3.27 4.22 -13.25
C ALA A 107 4.43 3.29 -13.63
N LYS A 108 4.35 2.00 -13.29
CA LYS A 108 5.35 0.99 -13.69
C LYS A 108 5.43 0.84 -15.20
N ALA A 109 4.28 0.79 -15.89
CA ALA A 109 4.23 0.71 -17.35
C ALA A 109 4.87 1.95 -18.00
N LYS A 110 4.54 3.15 -17.51
CA LYS A 110 5.12 4.42 -17.99
C LYS A 110 6.62 4.48 -17.72
N ALA A 111 7.09 4.06 -16.55
CA ALA A 111 8.51 3.98 -16.25
C ALA A 111 9.25 3.01 -17.19
N GLY A 112 8.67 1.84 -17.47
CA GLY A 112 9.20 0.89 -18.45
C GLY A 112 9.29 1.48 -19.86
N GLN A 113 8.25 2.19 -20.30
CA GLN A 113 8.24 2.88 -21.60
C GLN A 113 9.32 3.98 -21.67
N ILE A 114 9.46 4.80 -20.63
CA ILE A 114 10.49 5.85 -20.56
C ILE A 114 11.89 5.21 -20.61
N ALA A 115 12.12 4.14 -19.85
CA ALA A 115 13.40 3.45 -19.84
C ALA A 115 13.75 2.83 -21.20
N SER A 116 12.78 2.22 -21.89
CA SER A 116 12.98 1.70 -23.26
C SER A 116 13.28 2.84 -24.24
N ALA A 117 12.44 3.87 -24.26
CA ALA A 117 12.61 5.01 -25.16
C ALA A 117 13.96 5.71 -24.94
N ALA A 118 14.40 5.87 -23.69
CA ALA A 118 15.71 6.45 -23.37
C ALA A 118 16.87 5.57 -23.85
N ARG A 119 16.76 4.24 -23.72
CA ARG A 119 17.77 3.30 -24.23
C ARG A 119 17.83 3.34 -25.76
N ASP A 120 16.68 3.32 -26.42
CA ASP A 120 16.59 3.35 -27.89
C ASP A 120 17.13 4.67 -28.44
N ALA A 121 16.76 5.80 -27.83
CA ALA A 121 17.29 7.12 -28.19
C ALA A 121 18.81 7.22 -27.96
N SER A 122 19.31 6.69 -26.84
CA SER A 122 20.75 6.68 -26.54
C SER A 122 21.52 5.83 -27.54
N LYS A 123 20.98 4.66 -27.92
CA LYS A 123 21.57 3.78 -28.93
C LYS A 123 21.61 4.46 -30.30
N ALA A 124 20.48 5.04 -30.73
CA ALA A 124 20.40 5.76 -31.99
C ALA A 124 21.39 6.94 -32.05
N LYS A 125 21.54 7.68 -30.95
CA LYS A 125 22.52 8.77 -30.84
C LYS A 125 23.96 8.25 -30.93
N ALA A 126 24.28 7.18 -30.21
CA ALA A 126 25.61 6.56 -30.25
C ALA A 126 25.96 6.03 -31.64
N ASP A 127 25.00 5.41 -32.34
CA ASP A 127 25.21 4.90 -33.70
C ASP A 127 25.40 6.06 -34.69
N ALA A 128 24.65 7.16 -34.54
CA ALA A 128 24.83 8.37 -35.35
C ALA A 128 26.18 9.05 -35.12
N GLU A 129 26.62 9.18 -33.86
CA GLU A 129 27.93 9.72 -33.52
C GLU A 129 29.07 8.85 -34.06
N ARG A 130 28.94 7.52 -33.94
CA ARG A 130 29.90 6.57 -34.53
C ARG A 130 30.01 6.75 -36.04
N ALA A 131 28.87 6.78 -36.74
CA ALA A 131 28.85 6.97 -38.19
C ALA A 131 29.49 8.31 -38.61
N ALA A 132 29.26 9.38 -37.85
CA ALA A 132 29.87 10.68 -38.11
C ALA A 132 31.40 10.65 -37.90
N ILE A 133 31.86 10.03 -36.81
CA ILE A 133 33.29 9.89 -36.51
C ILE A 133 33.98 8.99 -37.56
N GLU A 134 33.34 7.89 -37.98
CA GLU A 134 33.87 7.02 -39.02
C GLU A 134 34.00 7.76 -40.36
N ALA A 135 33.01 8.56 -40.74
CA ALA A 135 33.07 9.39 -41.93
C ALA A 135 34.19 10.43 -41.86
N GLU A 136 34.34 11.12 -40.72
CA GLU A 136 35.42 12.09 -40.51
C GLU A 136 36.80 11.42 -40.55
N LEU A 137 36.93 10.25 -39.92
CA LEU A 137 38.16 9.48 -39.91
C LEU A 137 38.54 8.99 -41.31
N SER A 138 37.57 8.48 -42.08
CA SER A 138 37.78 8.09 -43.46
C SER A 138 38.27 9.26 -44.32
N ALA A 139 37.64 10.44 -44.19
CA ALA A 139 38.07 11.64 -44.89
C ALA A 139 39.50 12.07 -44.50
N LYS A 140 39.85 12.00 -43.21
CA LYS A 140 41.21 12.28 -42.72
C LYS A 140 42.25 11.30 -43.25
N ILE A 141 41.91 10.02 -43.32
CA ILE A 141 42.78 8.98 -43.90
C ILE A 141 43.03 9.28 -45.36
N THR A 142 41.99 9.51 -46.17
CA THR A 142 42.14 9.83 -47.59
C THR A 142 42.96 11.12 -47.82
N ALA A 143 42.74 12.15 -47.01
CA ALA A 143 43.53 13.38 -47.09
C ALA A 143 45.02 13.15 -46.73
N ALA A 144 45.29 12.31 -45.71
CA ALA A 144 46.64 11.94 -45.33
C ALA A 144 47.32 11.11 -46.43
N GLU A 145 46.62 10.14 -47.03
CA GLU A 145 47.11 9.33 -48.15
C GLU A 145 47.47 10.21 -49.36
N SER A 146 46.62 11.17 -49.73
CA SER A 146 46.92 12.14 -50.79
C SER A 146 48.16 12.96 -50.47
N ARG A 147 48.28 13.46 -49.24
CA ARG A 147 49.45 14.24 -48.81
C ARG A 147 50.74 13.42 -48.83
N ILE A 148 50.68 12.14 -48.43
CA ILE A 148 51.80 11.22 -48.50
C ILE A 148 52.19 10.99 -49.97
N ALA A 149 51.23 10.79 -50.87
CA ALA A 149 51.48 10.63 -52.29
C ALA A 149 52.16 11.88 -52.90
N ASP A 150 51.70 13.08 -52.55
CA ASP A 150 52.29 14.34 -53.01
C ASP A 150 53.71 14.56 -52.48
N ILE A 151 53.97 14.21 -51.21
CA ILE A 151 55.32 14.29 -50.63
C ILE A 151 56.23 13.27 -51.32
N LYS A 152 55.75 12.05 -51.55
CA LYS A 152 56.50 11.01 -52.26
C LYS A 152 56.87 11.46 -53.68
N ALA A 153 55.92 12.01 -54.44
CA ALA A 153 56.15 12.53 -55.78
C ALA A 153 57.20 13.65 -55.80
N ARG A 154 57.10 14.61 -54.86
CA ARG A 154 58.09 15.69 -54.72
C ARG A 154 59.48 15.17 -54.34
N ALA A 155 59.57 14.23 -53.39
CA ALA A 155 60.83 13.64 -52.99
C ALA A 155 61.53 12.92 -54.17
N PHE A 156 60.77 12.17 -54.99
CA PHE A 156 61.34 11.55 -56.19
C PHE A 156 61.84 12.60 -57.21
N ALA A 157 61.11 13.69 -57.43
CA ALA A 157 61.55 14.76 -58.32
C ALA A 157 62.79 15.52 -57.79
N GLU A 158 62.90 15.71 -56.48
CA GLU A 158 64.08 16.29 -55.84
C GLU A 158 65.30 15.36 -55.99
N VAL A 159 65.15 14.05 -55.81
CA VAL A 159 66.22 13.07 -56.03
C VAL A 159 66.74 13.11 -57.47
N ASP A 160 65.85 13.16 -58.47
CA ASP A 160 66.24 13.29 -59.88
C ASP A 160 67.04 14.58 -60.13
N THR A 161 66.63 15.68 -59.49
CA THR A 161 67.31 16.98 -59.61
C THR A 161 68.70 16.94 -58.95
N ILE A 162 68.80 16.38 -57.74
CA ILE A 162 70.08 16.20 -57.02
C ILE A 162 71.01 15.28 -57.81
N ALA A 163 70.50 14.21 -58.43
CA ALA A 163 71.30 13.32 -59.26
C ALA A 163 71.87 14.04 -60.49
N ILE A 164 71.07 14.86 -61.18
CA ILE A 164 71.54 15.66 -62.33
C ILE A 164 72.61 16.66 -61.89
N ASP A 165 72.40 17.37 -60.79
CA ASP A 165 73.33 18.37 -60.26
C ASP A 165 74.66 17.75 -59.80
N THR A 166 74.59 16.62 -59.09
CA THR A 166 75.76 15.87 -58.63
C THR A 166 76.56 15.31 -59.81
N VAL A 167 75.90 14.70 -60.79
CA VAL A 167 76.56 14.20 -62.02
C VAL A 167 77.19 15.36 -62.80
N GLY A 168 76.50 16.50 -62.92
CA GLY A 168 77.05 17.70 -63.55
C GLY A 168 78.34 18.18 -62.90
N THR A 169 78.34 18.26 -61.56
CA THR A 169 79.54 18.63 -60.78
C THR A 169 80.69 17.64 -60.97
N ILE A 170 80.39 16.33 -60.95
CA ILE A 170 81.40 15.28 -61.16
C ILE A 170 82.00 15.36 -62.58
N VAL A 171 81.16 15.56 -63.60
CA VAL A 171 81.60 15.66 -65.00
C VAL A 171 82.46 16.92 -65.23
N GLU A 172 82.08 18.05 -64.62
CA GLU A 172 82.87 19.29 -64.68
C GLU A 172 84.26 19.10 -64.04
N GLN A 173 84.34 18.41 -62.90
CA GLN A 173 85.61 18.12 -62.23
C GLN A 173 86.50 17.13 -62.98
N LEU A 174 85.93 16.12 -63.66
CA LEU A 174 86.70 15.07 -64.34
C LEU A 174 87.15 15.42 -65.76
N ILE A 175 86.31 16.12 -66.53
CA ILE A 175 86.51 16.32 -67.98
C ILE A 175 86.85 17.79 -68.31
N GLY A 176 86.69 18.71 -67.35
CA GLY A 176 87.06 20.13 -67.50
C GLY A 176 86.21 20.91 -68.51
N ALA A 177 85.15 20.31 -69.06
CA ALA A 177 84.24 20.92 -70.02
C ALA A 177 82.82 21.02 -69.42
N LYS A 178 82.19 22.19 -69.52
CA LYS A 178 80.79 22.38 -69.14
C LYS A 178 79.87 21.68 -70.15
N SER A 179 79.39 20.50 -69.80
CA SER A 179 78.32 19.83 -70.54
C SER A 179 76.99 20.55 -70.28
N THR A 180 76.07 20.54 -71.25
CA THR A 180 74.79 21.24 -71.08
C THR A 180 73.87 20.46 -70.15
N ALA A 181 73.10 21.16 -69.31
CA ALA A 181 72.16 20.54 -68.38
C ALA A 181 71.11 19.65 -69.08
N ALA A 182 70.83 19.92 -70.37
CA ALA A 182 69.93 19.13 -71.18
C ALA A 182 70.51 17.74 -71.52
N ASP A 183 71.80 17.66 -71.85
CA ASP A 183 72.46 16.40 -72.22
C ASP A 183 72.64 15.48 -71.01
N ILE A 184 73.00 16.05 -69.85
CA ILE A 184 73.12 15.30 -68.59
C ILE A 184 71.76 14.74 -68.17
N LYS A 185 70.69 15.55 -68.25
CA LYS A 185 69.32 15.11 -67.97
C LYS A 185 68.88 13.98 -68.91
N ALA A 186 69.21 14.06 -70.20
CA ALA A 186 68.89 13.01 -71.17
C ALA A 186 69.63 11.69 -70.87
N ALA A 187 70.91 11.76 -70.48
CA ALA A 187 71.70 10.58 -70.12
C ALA A 187 71.20 9.93 -68.81
N VAL A 188 70.96 10.72 -67.76
CA VAL A 188 70.48 10.21 -66.45
C VAL A 188 69.08 9.59 -66.59
N SER A 189 68.16 10.24 -67.31
CA SER A 189 66.82 9.69 -67.55
C SER A 189 66.82 8.46 -68.48
N GLY A 190 67.82 8.33 -69.36
CA GLY A 190 68.03 7.13 -70.17
C GLY A 190 68.43 5.90 -69.34
N VAL A 191 69.29 6.08 -68.33
CA VAL A 191 69.72 5.00 -67.42
C VAL A 191 68.62 4.66 -66.40
N ALA A 192 67.91 5.67 -65.86
CA ALA A 192 66.81 5.45 -64.91
C ALA A 192 65.66 4.59 -65.49
N LYS A 193 65.44 4.64 -66.81
CA LYS A 193 64.46 3.80 -67.51
C LYS A 193 64.91 2.35 -67.78
N GLN A 194 66.20 2.05 -67.66
CA GLN A 194 66.74 0.69 -67.89
C GLN A 194 66.89 -0.11 -66.59
N GLY A 195 66.79 0.53 -65.42
CA GLY A 195 66.94 -0.11 -64.10
C GLY A 195 65.64 -0.36 -63.33
N ALA A 196 64.48 -0.07 -63.92
CA ALA A 196 63.15 -0.42 -63.40
C ALA A 196 62.58 -1.59 -64.21
#